data_AF-A0A352CGR0-F1
#
_entry.id   AF-A0A352CGR0-F1
#
_cell.length_a   1.000
_cell.length_b   1.000
_cell.length_c   1.000
_cell.angle_alpha   90.00
_cell.angle_beta   90.00
_cell.angle_gamma   90.00
#
_symmetry.space_group_name_H-M   'P 1'
#
loop_
_entity.id
_entity.type
_entity.pdbx_description
1 polymer ?
#
loop_
_entity_poly.entity_id
_entity_poly.type
_entity_poly.pdbx_seq_one_letter_code
_entity_poly.pdbx_strand_id
1 'polypeptide(L)'
;RTGGGLGCAGCHAPPEFSIDPNSGNNGVIGNLGAPGIDVNNTRSPSLRDIVGTDGTLNGPLMHTGQFRGLQAVIGHYGQINLAPGNTRLDPRLRPNGVGQQLNLTQPEVDAVIAFMRTLTGRNVYTDVRWSDPF
;
A
#
# COMPACT_ATOMS: atom_id res chain seq x y z
N ARG A 1 5.76 -13.52 15.58
CA ARG A 1 4.52 -13.00 14.95
C ARG A 1 3.37 -13.92 15.39
N THR A 2 2.35 -13.42 16.09
CA THR A 2 1.30 -14.27 16.72
C THR A 2 0.17 -14.72 15.77
N GLY A 3 0.20 -14.30 14.49
CA GLY A 3 -0.83 -14.66 13.48
C GLY A 3 -0.28 -15.06 12.10
N GLY A 4 1.01 -15.41 11.99
CA GLY A 4 1.59 -16.01 10.77
C GLY A 4 1.78 -15.11 9.53
N GLY A 5 1.33 -13.85 9.53
CA GLY A 5 1.43 -12.95 8.36
C GLY A 5 1.85 -11.51 8.67
N LEU A 6 1.84 -10.65 7.65
CA LEU A 6 2.27 -9.24 7.74
C LEU A 6 1.14 -8.23 8.03
N GLY A 7 -0.10 -8.69 8.19
CA GLY A 7 -1.25 -7.84 8.55
C GLY A 7 -1.89 -7.05 7.41
N CYS A 8 -1.39 -7.17 6.16
CA CYS A 8 -1.87 -6.40 5.00
C CYS A 8 -3.39 -6.53 4.76
N ALA A 9 -3.93 -7.74 4.94
CA ALA A 9 -5.35 -8.05 4.73
C ALA A 9 -6.29 -7.32 5.70
N GLY A 10 -5.76 -6.75 6.79
CA GLY A 10 -6.54 -5.92 7.70
C GLY A 10 -7.09 -4.67 7.04
N CYS A 11 -6.41 -4.13 6.02
CA CYS A 11 -6.87 -2.96 5.26
C CYS A 11 -7.17 -3.27 3.78
N HIS A 12 -6.50 -4.29 3.22
CA HIS A 12 -6.62 -4.71 1.82
C HIS A 12 -7.38 -6.03 1.71
N ALA A 13 -8.67 -6.00 2.01
CA ALA A 13 -9.50 -7.20 2.04
C ALA A 13 -9.88 -7.68 0.62
N PRO A 14 -9.84 -8.99 0.34
CA PRO A 14 -10.41 -9.54 -0.88
C PRO A 14 -11.94 -9.33 -0.92
N PRO A 15 -12.56 -9.31 -2.11
CA PRO A 15 -11.98 -9.65 -3.41
C PRO A 15 -11.29 -8.49 -4.15
N GLU A 16 -11.52 -7.24 -3.77
CA GLU A 16 -10.92 -6.06 -4.42
C GLU A 16 -9.55 -5.70 -3.86
N PHE A 17 -9.12 -6.34 -2.77
CA PHE A 17 -7.89 -5.99 -2.02
C PHE A 17 -7.90 -4.53 -1.56
N SER A 18 -9.07 -4.07 -1.10
CA SER A 18 -9.36 -2.75 -0.54
C SER A 18 -10.56 -2.85 0.40
N ILE A 19 -11.15 -1.72 0.79
CA ILE A 19 -12.42 -1.67 1.54
C ILE A 19 -12.20 -2.04 3.01
N ASP A 20 -11.34 -1.29 3.68
CA ASP A 20 -11.62 -0.98 5.07
C ASP A 20 -12.13 0.47 5.16
N PRO A 21 -13.44 0.70 5.39
CA PRO A 21 -13.97 2.05 5.53
C PRO A 21 -13.46 2.76 6.79
N ASN A 22 -12.92 2.02 7.76
CA ASN A 22 -12.45 2.54 9.04
C ASN A 22 -10.92 2.50 9.18
N SER A 23 -10.20 2.44 8.06
CA SER A 23 -8.73 2.57 8.10
C SER A 23 -8.32 3.98 8.51
N GLY A 24 -7.25 4.07 9.28
CA GLY A 24 -6.55 5.30 9.60
C GLY A 24 -5.46 5.63 8.58
N ASN A 25 -4.63 6.63 8.89
CA ASN A 25 -3.51 7.01 8.06
C ASN A 25 -2.44 5.91 8.11
N ASN A 26 -1.74 5.66 7.01
CA ASN A 26 -0.76 4.57 6.92
C ASN A 26 0.67 4.96 7.32
N GLY A 27 0.87 6.16 7.85
CA GLY A 27 2.18 6.73 8.18
C GLY A 27 2.81 7.57 7.08
N VAL A 28 2.22 7.60 5.87
CA VAL A 28 2.59 8.56 4.84
C VAL A 28 1.79 9.84 5.06
N ILE A 29 2.50 10.92 5.39
CA ILE A 29 1.89 12.18 5.80
C ILE A 29 2.33 13.39 4.97
N GLY A 30 3.09 13.20 3.89
CA GLY A 30 3.46 14.33 3.04
C GLY A 30 2.23 14.98 2.41
N ASN A 31 2.26 16.31 2.25
CA ASN A 31 1.25 17.06 1.52
C ASN A 31 1.80 17.41 0.12
N LEU A 32 1.15 16.91 -0.94
CA LEU A 32 1.67 17.08 -2.29
C LEU A 32 1.51 18.52 -2.75
N GLY A 33 2.61 19.19 -3.08
CA GLY A 33 2.60 20.56 -3.60
C GLY A 33 2.32 21.65 -2.56
N ALA A 34 2.31 21.33 -1.27
CA ALA A 34 2.09 22.28 -0.19
C ALA A 34 2.90 21.91 1.07
N PRO A 35 3.24 22.88 1.93
CA PRO A 35 3.87 22.60 3.21
C PRO A 35 2.88 21.91 4.17
N GLY A 36 3.42 21.34 5.25
CA GLY A 36 2.64 20.67 6.30
C GLY A 36 2.45 19.17 6.05
N ILE A 37 1.49 18.59 6.77
CA ILE A 37 1.21 17.15 6.76
C ILE A 37 -0.24 16.86 6.36
N ASP A 38 -0.45 15.77 5.63
CA ASP A 38 -1.76 15.21 5.32
C ASP A 38 -1.98 13.90 6.10
N VAL A 39 -2.79 13.99 7.14
CA VAL A 39 -3.22 12.85 7.96
C VAL A 39 -4.64 12.42 7.62
N ASN A 40 -5.27 13.06 6.63
CA ASN A 40 -6.65 12.84 6.24
C ASN A 40 -6.79 11.77 5.15
N ASN A 41 -5.74 11.56 4.36
CA ASN A 41 -5.68 10.40 3.49
C ASN A 41 -5.60 9.10 4.30
N THR A 42 -6.66 8.31 4.23
CA THR A 42 -6.89 7.14 5.10
C THR A 42 -7.49 5.95 4.40
N ARG A 43 -8.07 6.13 3.22
CA ARG A 43 -8.68 5.03 2.47
C ARG A 43 -7.61 4.10 1.93
N SER A 44 -7.72 2.80 2.20
CA SER A 44 -6.91 1.79 1.54
C SER A 44 -7.30 1.68 0.04
N PRO A 45 -6.37 1.91 -0.90
CA PRO A 45 -6.65 1.68 -2.32
C PRO A 45 -6.70 0.18 -2.63
N SER A 46 -7.30 -0.18 -3.78
CA SER A 46 -7.16 -1.53 -4.32
C SER A 46 -5.70 -1.81 -4.66
N LEU A 47 -5.27 -3.04 -4.41
CA LEU A 47 -3.95 -3.53 -4.87
C LEU A 47 -4.01 -4.16 -6.27
N ARG A 48 -5.20 -4.23 -6.88
CA ARG A 48 -5.34 -4.67 -8.28
C ARG A 48 -4.63 -3.69 -9.20
N ASP A 49 -3.95 -4.22 -10.20
CA ASP A 49 -3.30 -3.42 -11.24
C ASP A 49 -2.32 -2.37 -10.68
N ILE A 50 -1.64 -2.69 -9.56
CA ILE A 50 -0.56 -1.83 -9.04
C ILE A 50 0.68 -1.87 -9.95
N VAL A 51 0.86 -2.98 -10.66
CA VAL A 51 1.82 -3.18 -11.74
C VAL A 51 1.09 -3.54 -13.03
N GLY A 52 1.69 -3.25 -14.17
CA GLY A 52 1.26 -3.73 -15.48
C GLY A 52 1.66 -5.18 -15.73
N THR A 53 1.28 -5.71 -16.90
CA THR A 53 1.53 -7.12 -17.27
C THR A 53 3.01 -7.49 -17.40
N ASP A 54 3.89 -6.50 -17.56
CA ASP A 54 5.35 -6.65 -17.58
C ASP A 54 5.99 -6.54 -16.19
N GLY A 55 5.17 -6.32 -15.15
CA GLY A 55 5.62 -6.16 -13.76
C GLY A 55 6.17 -4.77 -13.42
N THR A 56 6.10 -3.81 -14.34
CA THR A 56 6.42 -2.40 -14.07
C THR A 56 5.26 -1.72 -13.34
N LEU A 57 5.54 -0.72 -12.50
CA LEU A 57 4.46 -0.01 -11.81
C LEU A 57 3.62 0.82 -12.80
N ASN A 58 2.29 0.79 -12.62
CA ASN A 58 1.39 1.66 -13.38
C ASN A 58 1.48 3.14 -12.97
N GLY A 59 2.25 3.45 -11.93
CA GLY A 59 2.57 4.82 -11.55
C GLY A 59 3.27 4.94 -10.20
N PRO A 60 3.56 6.19 -9.79
CA PRO A 60 3.89 6.54 -8.41
C PRO A 60 2.92 5.92 -7.40
N LEU A 61 3.42 5.49 -6.24
CA LEU A 61 2.56 4.95 -5.17
C LEU A 61 2.37 5.94 -4.03
N MET A 62 1.24 5.77 -3.33
CA MET A 62 0.68 6.66 -2.30
C MET A 62 0.18 7.98 -2.87
N HIS A 63 -0.59 8.74 -2.09
CA HIS A 63 -1.15 10.03 -2.53
C HIS A 63 -0.10 11.11 -2.78
N THR A 64 1.10 10.95 -2.21
CA THR A 64 2.24 11.81 -2.46
C THR A 64 3.04 11.39 -3.70
N GLY A 65 2.80 10.19 -4.22
CA GLY A 65 3.61 9.63 -5.29
C GLY A 65 5.09 9.52 -4.93
N GLN A 66 5.49 9.46 -3.66
CA GLN A 66 6.92 9.44 -3.29
C GLN A 66 7.58 8.08 -3.53
N PHE A 67 6.81 6.99 -3.58
CA PHE A 67 7.34 5.65 -3.78
C PHE A 67 7.31 5.26 -5.26
N ARG A 68 8.44 4.72 -5.73
CA ARG A 68 8.68 4.30 -7.13
C ARG A 68 8.92 2.80 -7.27
N GLY A 69 8.66 2.02 -6.21
CA GLY A 69 8.90 0.58 -6.19
C GLY A 69 8.15 -0.12 -5.07
N LEU A 70 7.74 -1.37 -5.31
CA LEU A 70 7.05 -2.19 -4.31
C LEU A 70 7.92 -2.48 -3.09
N GLN A 71 9.23 -2.62 -3.26
CA GLN A 71 10.17 -2.82 -2.16
C GLN A 71 10.15 -1.65 -1.17
N ALA A 72 10.08 -0.41 -1.65
CA ALA A 72 10.02 0.77 -0.78
C ALA A 72 8.69 0.85 -0.02
N VAL A 73 7.57 0.46 -0.66
CA VAL A 73 6.27 0.38 0.00
C VAL A 73 6.24 -0.69 1.08
N ILE A 74 6.75 -1.88 0.79
CA ILE A 74 6.83 -2.97 1.76
C ILE A 74 7.77 -2.60 2.91
N GLY A 75 8.90 -1.96 2.61
CA GLY A 75 9.83 -1.43 3.60
C GLY A 75 9.18 -0.43 4.54
N HIS A 76 8.36 0.50 4.02
CA HIS A 76 7.55 1.43 4.82
C HIS A 76 6.64 0.70 5.81
N TYR A 77 5.85 -0.28 5.37
CA TYR A 77 5.02 -1.07 6.28
C TYR A 77 5.82 -1.99 7.22
N GLY A 78 7.04 -2.34 6.83
CA GLY A 78 7.99 -3.09 7.64
C GLY A 78 8.49 -2.29 8.85
N GLN A 79 8.54 -0.95 8.74
CA GLN A 79 9.06 -0.04 9.76
C GLN A 79 8.23 1.25 9.81
N ILE A 80 7.20 1.28 10.66
CA ILE A 80 6.36 2.45 10.87
C ILE A 80 6.95 3.33 11.97
N ASN A 81 7.17 4.60 11.67
CA ASN A 81 7.58 5.61 12.63
C ASN A 81 6.36 6.44 13.09
N LEU A 82 6.33 6.78 14.38
CA LEU A 82 5.33 7.69 14.93
C LEU A 82 5.75 9.13 14.66
N ALA A 83 5.22 9.71 13.59
CA ALA A 83 5.51 11.09 13.24
C ALA A 83 4.77 12.07 14.18
N PRO A 84 5.45 13.09 14.73
CA PRO A 84 4.79 14.17 15.45
C PRO A 84 3.68 14.81 14.60
N GLY A 85 2.51 15.03 15.20
CA GLY A 85 1.34 15.59 14.52
C GLY A 85 0.46 14.58 13.77
N ASN A 86 0.91 13.33 13.59
CA ASN A 86 0.04 12.27 13.03
C ASN A 86 -0.88 11.66 14.09
N THR A 87 -1.98 12.34 14.40
CA THR A 87 -2.99 11.86 15.35
C THR A 87 -3.91 10.78 14.78
N ARG A 88 -3.82 10.50 13.46
CA ARG A 88 -4.73 9.59 12.74
C ARG A 88 -4.06 8.31 12.25
N LEU A 89 -2.82 8.02 12.65
CA LEU A 89 -2.15 6.75 12.33
C LEU A 89 -3.04 5.56 12.73
N ASP A 90 -3.25 4.62 11.81
CA ASP A 90 -4.10 3.46 12.06
C ASP A 90 -3.59 2.66 13.27
N PRO A 91 -4.44 2.31 14.26
CA PRO A 91 -4.05 1.53 15.43
C PRO A 91 -3.33 0.21 15.12
N ARG A 92 -3.67 -0.43 13.99
CA ARG A 92 -3.00 -1.67 13.52
C ARG A 92 -1.53 -1.47 13.20
N LEU A 93 -1.12 -0.25 12.86
CA LEU A 93 0.28 0.11 12.56
C LEU A 93 1.05 0.61 13.78
N ARG A 94 0.41 0.66 14.96
CA ARG A 94 1.02 1.06 16.23
C ARG A 94 0.67 0.12 17.39
N PRO A 95 0.94 -1.20 17.27
CA PRO A 95 0.65 -2.14 18.34
C PRO A 95 1.31 -1.70 19.65
N ASN A 96 0.56 -1.77 20.76
CA ASN A 96 0.98 -1.27 22.08
C ASN A 96 1.40 0.22 22.10
N GLY A 97 0.87 1.01 21.16
CA GLY A 97 1.20 2.43 21.03
C GLY A 97 2.57 2.71 20.41
N VAL A 98 3.29 1.68 19.95
CA VAL A 98 4.61 1.80 19.29
C VAL A 98 4.46 1.48 17.82
N GLY A 99 5.09 2.28 16.96
CA GLY A 99 5.09 2.06 15.52
C GLY A 99 5.56 0.64 15.17
N GLN A 100 4.83 -0.02 14.27
CA GLN A 100 5.07 -1.40 13.88
C GLN A 100 6.50 -1.60 13.37
N GLN A 101 7.15 -2.66 13.85
CA GLN A 101 8.45 -3.14 13.37
C GLN A 101 8.31 -4.63 13.04
N LEU A 102 8.23 -4.95 11.75
CA LEU A 102 8.00 -6.32 11.29
C LEU A 102 9.28 -7.14 11.19
N ASN A 103 10.46 -6.50 11.16
CA ASN A 103 11.75 -7.17 10.92
C ASN A 103 11.69 -8.09 9.69
N LEU A 104 11.24 -7.54 8.56
CA LEU A 104 11.06 -8.29 7.32
C LEU A 104 12.40 -8.83 6.81
N THR A 105 12.40 -10.11 6.42
CA THR A 105 13.54 -10.69 5.68
C THR A 105 13.38 -10.44 4.19
N GLN A 106 14.47 -10.46 3.42
CA GLN A 106 14.40 -10.31 1.97
C GLN A 106 13.48 -11.35 1.30
N PRO A 107 13.52 -12.65 1.67
CA PRO A 107 12.58 -13.63 1.12
C PRO A 107 11.10 -13.30 1.39
N GLU A 108 10.77 -12.72 2.55
CA GLU A 108 9.39 -12.30 2.86
C GLU A 108 8.96 -11.12 1.98
N VAL A 109 9.84 -10.15 1.76
CA VAL A 109 9.58 -9.03 0.86
C VAL A 109 9.35 -9.54 -0.56
N ASP A 110 10.22 -10.42 -1.05
CA ASP A 110 10.12 -10.98 -2.41
C ASP A 110 8.83 -11.78 -2.60
N ALA A 111 8.41 -12.56 -1.60
CA ALA A 111 7.17 -13.31 -1.64
C ALA A 111 5.94 -12.39 -1.72
N VAL A 112 5.93 -11.27 -0.99
CA VAL A 112 4.84 -10.28 -1.05
C VAL A 112 4.83 -9.59 -2.42
N ILE A 113 5.99 -9.21 -2.95
CA ILE A 113 6.10 -8.62 -4.30
C ILE A 113 5.56 -9.61 -5.34
N ALA A 114 5.93 -10.88 -5.25
CA ALA A 114 5.45 -11.93 -6.15
C ALA A 114 3.92 -12.06 -6.07
N PHE A 115 3.35 -12.08 -4.85
CA PHE A 115 1.90 -12.09 -4.66
C PHE A 115 1.22 -10.85 -5.27
N MET A 116 1.73 -9.64 -5.01
CA MET A 116 1.15 -8.41 -5.56
C MET A 116 1.14 -8.39 -7.09
N ARG A 117 2.15 -8.98 -7.74
CA ARG A 117 2.20 -9.12 -9.20
C ARG A 117 1.10 -10.01 -9.78
N THR A 118 0.54 -10.92 -8.99
CA THR A 118 -0.61 -11.76 -9.40
C THR A 118 -1.93 -11.01 -9.45
N LEU A 119 -1.99 -9.78 -8.91
CA LEU A 119 -3.22 -8.99 -8.81
C LEU A 119 -3.50 -8.15 -10.08
N THR A 120 -2.67 -8.32 -11.10
CA THR A 120 -2.78 -7.63 -12.39
C THR A 120 -3.78 -8.34 -13.29
N GLY A 121 -4.77 -7.59 -13.78
CA GLY A 121 -5.71 -8.10 -14.79
C GLY A 121 -5.01 -8.36 -16.12
N ARG A 122 -5.53 -9.28 -16.93
CA ARG A 122 -5.03 -9.49 -18.30
C ARG A 122 -5.83 -8.70 -19.33
N ASN A 123 -7.16 -8.83 -19.29
CA ASN A 123 -8.03 -8.27 -20.33
C ASN A 123 -8.09 -6.74 -20.32
N VAL A 124 -7.92 -6.08 -19.16
CA VAL A 124 -7.96 -4.62 -19.08
C VAL A 124 -6.85 -3.93 -19.88
N TYR A 125 -5.75 -4.64 -20.19
CA TYR A 125 -4.63 -4.10 -20.98
C TYR A 125 -4.69 -4.46 -22.48
N THR A 126 -5.53 -5.41 -22.88
CA THR A 126 -5.46 -5.99 -24.25
C THR A 126 -6.80 -6.14 -24.95
N ASP A 127 -7.92 -6.14 -24.22
CA ASP A 127 -9.25 -6.35 -24.80
C ASP A 127 -9.74 -5.06 -25.46
N VAL A 128 -10.15 -5.17 -26.73
CA VAL A 128 -10.67 -4.04 -27.54
C VAL A 128 -11.89 -3.37 -26.91
N ARG A 129 -12.62 -4.06 -26.02
CA ARG A 129 -13.72 -3.44 -25.27
C ARG A 129 -13.29 -2.25 -24.40
N TRP A 130 -12.02 -2.18 -24.02
CA TRP A 130 -11.45 -1.12 -23.18
C TRP A 130 -10.44 -0.23 -23.92
N SER A 131 -10.29 -0.38 -25.25
CA SER A 131 -9.36 0.44 -26.02
C SER A 131 -9.92 1.83 -26.31
N ASP A 132 -9.05 2.72 -26.78
CA ASP A 132 -9.46 3.99 -27.38
C ASP A 132 -10.42 3.73 -28.55
N PRO A 133 -11.62 4.33 -28.57
CA PRO A 133 -12.57 4.16 -29.67
C PRO A 133 -12.26 5.02 -30.92
N PHE A 134 -11.20 5.83 -30.91
CA PHE A 134 -10.83 6.75 -32.00
C PHE A 134 -9.56 6.34 -32.77
#